data_AF-A0A2D8P8T0-F1
#
_entry.id   AF-A0A2D8P8T0-F1
#
_cell.length_a   1.000
_cell.length_b   1.000
_cell.length_c   1.000
_cell.angle_alpha   90.00
_cell.angle_beta   90.00
_cell.angle_gamma   90.00
#
_symmetry.space_group_name_H-M   'P 1'
#
loop_
_entity.id
_entity.type
_entity.pdbx_description
1 polymer ?
#
loop_
_entity_poly.entity_id
_entity_poly.type
_entity_poly.pdbx_seq_one_letter_code
_entity_poly.pdbx_strand_id
1 'polypeptide(L)'
;MISEVFEWLSISGPVPLLGLAAIILFAVLLLRIPVETSSTADPDTRTPFSRLKHALGAKSVHSFWFTTAILLWATVFMMLLAGLLVTIWAVVAAALPADMASDEGKLDVWEFRFLIAKLGGLTAVLGAVVALPFTVIRLRITNEDNETKKAALFNEKINSALEDLHAMRQITMGDPGARELVWEPDITRRNGAIDRLEALAHENPDDVRRISRTLATYLRERSREHPALDPSEDLSPEAIDAWAGKLEPVRSDMENAAQTLGRLTDVPGASATDLGRVLEKANMQGFRLSGLNFENTDLRFARMEGAILFQARMEAANLFKARMEGANLLGARMEGAILYGARMEGADLSEARMEGADLQGALMEGVNLLGVRMEGANLLGVRMEGAVLLGARMEGADLRGALMRKADLRGALMQGADLSEARMEGASLSGARMDQSTKLTAARTNLAAVNLVDWHNVGITQSQVNVMFGDASVVLPDGIARPTHWSNEDLNYEDFHDEWDRYKSDPDGYVPPQDRD
;
A
#
# COMPACT_ATOMS: atom_id res chain seq x y z
N MET A 1 -75.34 -30.04 12.22
CA MET A 1 -73.97 -29.51 11.94
C MET A 1 -73.42 -28.58 13.02
N ILE A 2 -74.22 -27.73 13.70
CA ILE A 2 -73.74 -26.95 14.88
C ILE A 2 -73.98 -27.71 16.21
N SER A 3 -74.96 -28.63 16.26
CA SER A 3 -75.25 -29.44 17.45
C SER A 3 -74.24 -30.58 17.68
N GLU A 4 -73.72 -31.21 16.63
CA GLU A 4 -72.77 -32.34 16.74
C GLU A 4 -71.35 -31.89 17.14
N VAL A 5 -70.99 -30.63 16.88
CA VAL A 5 -69.70 -30.06 17.32
C VAL A 5 -69.72 -29.76 18.82
N PHE A 6 -70.89 -29.49 19.39
CA PHE A 6 -71.04 -29.24 20.83
C PHE A 6 -71.05 -30.53 21.67
N GLU A 7 -71.53 -31.65 21.13
CA GLU A 7 -71.47 -32.96 21.81
C GLU A 7 -70.04 -33.53 21.90
N TRP A 8 -69.14 -33.17 20.97
CA TRP A 8 -67.73 -33.56 21.07
C TRP A 8 -66.95 -32.74 22.11
N LEU A 9 -67.42 -31.52 22.43
CA LEU A 9 -66.83 -30.65 23.45
C LEU A 9 -67.27 -31.01 24.89
N SER A 10 -68.35 -31.77 25.08
CA SER A 10 -68.84 -32.14 26.42
C SER A 10 -68.24 -33.42 27.01
N ILE A 11 -67.41 -34.16 26.26
CA ILE A 11 -66.79 -35.43 26.70
C ILE A 11 -65.30 -35.29 27.07
N SER A 12 -64.67 -34.16 26.74
CA SER A 12 -63.26 -33.94 27.05
C SER A 12 -63.02 -33.46 28.49
N GLY A 13 -62.40 -34.32 29.31
CA GLY A 13 -61.66 -33.93 30.51
C GLY A 13 -60.51 -32.92 30.21
N PRO A 14 -59.58 -32.64 31.15
CA PRO A 14 -58.77 -31.40 31.19
C PRO A 14 -57.67 -31.24 30.10
N VAL A 15 -57.82 -31.92 28.97
CA VAL A 15 -56.92 -31.91 27.81
C VAL A 15 -56.79 -30.53 27.15
N PRO A 16 -57.84 -29.67 27.02
CA PRO A 16 -57.68 -28.33 26.45
C PRO A 16 -56.80 -27.41 27.31
N LEU A 17 -56.84 -27.58 28.63
CA LEU A 17 -56.09 -26.77 29.60
C LEU A 17 -54.59 -27.08 29.59
N LEU A 18 -54.19 -28.34 29.36
CA LEU A 18 -52.80 -28.75 29.23
C LEU A 18 -52.16 -28.24 27.93
N GLY A 19 -52.93 -28.22 26.83
CA GLY A 19 -52.49 -27.63 25.57
C GLY A 19 -52.29 -26.10 25.67
N LEU A 20 -53.21 -25.41 26.34
CA LEU A 20 -53.09 -23.97 26.61
C LEU A 20 -51.88 -23.66 27.52
N ALA A 21 -51.67 -24.48 28.56
CA ALA A 21 -50.52 -24.36 29.45
C ALA A 21 -49.18 -24.60 28.74
N ALA A 22 -49.11 -25.53 27.78
CA ALA A 22 -47.92 -25.76 26.96
C ALA A 22 -47.63 -24.60 26.00
N ILE A 23 -48.66 -23.98 25.41
CA ILE A 23 -48.54 -22.77 24.59
C ILE A 23 -48.03 -21.59 25.44
N ILE A 24 -48.58 -21.41 26.64
CA ILE A 24 -48.14 -20.38 27.59
C ILE A 24 -46.71 -20.66 28.06
N LEU A 25 -46.36 -21.92 28.35
CA LEU A 25 -45.01 -22.30 28.76
C LEU A 25 -43.99 -22.07 27.63
N PHE A 26 -44.34 -22.42 26.39
CA PHE A 26 -43.49 -22.19 25.20
C PHE A 26 -43.34 -20.69 24.90
N ALA A 27 -44.41 -19.91 25.01
CA ALA A 27 -44.37 -18.45 24.87
C ALA A 27 -43.57 -17.78 25.99
N VAL A 28 -43.69 -18.25 27.24
CA VAL A 28 -42.92 -17.77 28.40
C VAL A 28 -41.45 -18.17 28.31
N LEU A 29 -41.13 -19.35 27.76
CA LEU A 29 -39.75 -19.79 27.52
C LEU A 29 -39.09 -18.97 26.40
N LEU A 30 -39.84 -18.65 25.33
CA LEU A 30 -39.40 -17.74 24.26
C LEU A 30 -39.21 -16.29 24.75
N LEU A 31 -39.99 -15.86 25.73
CA LEU A 31 -39.86 -14.53 26.36
C LEU A 31 -38.75 -14.46 27.43
N ARG A 32 -38.15 -15.59 27.82
CA ARG A 32 -37.08 -15.69 28.82
C ARG A 32 -35.67 -15.78 28.23
N ILE A 33 -35.46 -15.38 26.97
CA ILE A 33 -34.11 -15.15 26.46
C ILE A 33 -33.53 -13.96 27.23
N PRO A 34 -32.48 -14.13 28.05
CA PRO A 34 -31.91 -13.02 28.80
C PRO A 34 -31.23 -12.06 27.83
N VAL A 35 -31.50 -10.76 27.99
CA VAL A 35 -30.75 -9.69 27.33
C VAL A 35 -29.84 -9.09 28.39
N GLU A 36 -28.53 -9.22 28.16
CA GLU A 36 -27.54 -8.33 28.74
C GLU A 36 -27.88 -6.90 28.33
N THR A 37 -28.26 -6.10 29.31
CA THR A 37 -28.63 -4.71 29.12
C THR A 37 -27.40 -3.89 28.75
N SER A 38 -27.15 -3.67 27.46
CA SER A 38 -26.27 -2.60 26.98
C SER A 38 -27.12 -1.47 26.37
N SER A 39 -26.83 -0.25 26.78
CA SER A 39 -27.71 0.93 26.75
C SER A 39 -27.78 1.65 25.41
N THR A 40 -27.86 0.93 24.28
CA THR A 40 -28.04 1.55 22.94
C THR A 40 -29.02 0.73 22.08
N ALA A 41 -30.29 0.71 22.46
CA ALA A 41 -31.30 -0.06 21.73
C ALA A 41 -31.72 0.62 20.41
N ASP A 42 -31.38 -0.04 19.29
CA ASP A 42 -31.87 0.20 17.93
C ASP A 42 -33.42 0.25 17.88
N PRO A 43 -34.05 1.31 17.30
CA PRO A 43 -35.50 1.51 17.27
C PRO A 43 -36.32 0.36 16.66
N ASP A 44 -35.71 -0.54 15.88
CA ASP A 44 -36.37 -1.68 15.23
C ASP A 44 -36.65 -2.90 16.15
N THR A 45 -36.21 -2.89 17.41
CA THR A 45 -36.35 -4.02 18.35
C THR A 45 -37.57 -3.96 19.29
N ARG A 46 -38.51 -3.03 19.02
CA ARG A 46 -39.63 -2.71 19.91
C ARG A 46 -40.67 -3.82 20.08
N THR A 47 -40.84 -4.72 19.10
CA THR A 47 -41.87 -5.77 19.18
C THR A 47 -41.26 -7.15 19.44
N PRO A 48 -41.93 -8.04 20.19
CA PRO A 48 -41.48 -9.42 20.38
C PRO A 48 -41.23 -10.15 19.05
N PHE A 49 -42.02 -9.81 18.03
CA PHE A 49 -41.92 -10.35 16.68
C PHE A 49 -40.64 -9.92 15.96
N SER A 50 -40.26 -8.64 16.03
CA SER A 50 -39.01 -8.17 15.43
C SER A 50 -37.79 -8.74 16.15
N ARG A 51 -37.87 -8.99 17.46
CA ARG A 51 -36.82 -9.68 18.24
C ARG A 51 -36.63 -11.13 17.79
N LEU A 52 -37.71 -11.88 17.55
CA LEU A 52 -37.60 -13.25 17.07
C LEU A 52 -37.01 -13.32 15.65
N LYS A 53 -37.46 -12.42 14.76
CA LYS A 53 -36.90 -12.27 13.41
C LYS A 53 -35.42 -11.91 13.44
N HIS A 54 -35.04 -11.03 14.37
CA HIS A 54 -33.66 -10.67 14.62
C HIS A 54 -32.86 -11.84 15.20
N ALA A 55 -33.38 -12.61 16.16
CA ALA A 55 -32.68 -13.75 16.76
C ALA A 55 -32.41 -14.86 15.73
N LEU A 56 -33.37 -15.11 14.83
CA LEU A 56 -33.26 -16.12 13.76
C LEU A 56 -32.42 -15.67 12.56
N GLY A 57 -31.90 -14.43 12.55
CA GLY A 57 -31.05 -13.93 11.45
C GLY A 57 -31.81 -13.62 10.16
N ALA A 58 -33.13 -13.58 10.21
CA ALA A 58 -34.00 -13.36 9.06
C ALA A 58 -34.23 -11.87 8.77
N LYS A 59 -33.26 -10.99 9.08
CA LYS A 59 -33.41 -9.53 8.91
C LYS A 59 -33.74 -9.15 7.46
N SER A 60 -33.05 -9.78 6.51
CA SER A 60 -33.23 -9.59 5.07
C SER A 60 -34.47 -10.26 4.50
N VAL A 61 -35.12 -11.15 5.25
CA VAL A 61 -36.33 -11.85 4.80
C VAL A 61 -37.52 -10.91 4.94
N HIS A 62 -38.30 -10.75 3.86
CA HIS A 62 -39.51 -9.94 3.90
C HIS A 62 -40.47 -10.46 5.00
N SER A 63 -41.04 -9.55 5.78
CA SER A 63 -41.82 -9.92 6.99
C SER A 63 -42.98 -10.87 6.68
N PHE A 64 -43.61 -10.74 5.51
CA PHE A 64 -44.65 -11.65 5.02
C PHE A 64 -44.17 -13.11 4.91
N TRP A 65 -43.02 -13.36 4.30
CA TRP A 65 -42.51 -14.73 4.13
C TRP A 65 -42.07 -15.34 5.47
N PHE A 66 -41.52 -14.51 6.35
CA PHE A 66 -41.17 -14.93 7.70
C PHE A 66 -42.41 -15.30 8.54
N THR A 67 -43.48 -14.49 8.50
CA THR A 67 -44.75 -14.84 9.17
C THR A 67 -45.33 -16.14 8.63
N THR A 68 -45.33 -16.32 7.31
CA THR A 68 -45.87 -17.52 6.66
C THR A 68 -45.09 -18.77 7.06
N ALA A 69 -43.76 -18.68 7.12
CA ALA A 69 -42.91 -19.78 7.57
C ALA A 69 -43.17 -20.17 9.04
N ILE A 70 -43.33 -19.18 9.93
CA ILE A 70 -43.68 -19.44 11.34
C ILE A 70 -45.05 -20.10 11.46
N LEU A 71 -46.06 -19.60 10.73
CA LEU A 71 -47.41 -20.17 10.75
C LEU A 71 -47.41 -21.61 10.23
N LEU A 72 -46.66 -21.88 9.17
CA LEU A 72 -46.50 -23.23 8.62
C LEU A 72 -45.81 -24.16 9.63
N TRP A 73 -44.74 -23.71 10.27
CA TRP A 73 -44.04 -24.48 11.30
C TRP A 73 -44.92 -24.74 12.52
N ALA A 74 -45.68 -23.75 12.99
CA ALA A 74 -46.64 -23.90 14.08
C ALA A 74 -47.75 -24.88 13.71
N THR A 75 -48.21 -24.87 12.46
CA THR A 75 -49.20 -25.83 11.94
C THR A 75 -48.66 -27.26 11.97
N VAL A 76 -47.43 -27.46 11.48
CA VAL A 76 -46.75 -28.77 11.52
C VAL A 76 -46.59 -29.26 12.96
N PHE A 77 -46.15 -28.38 13.87
CA PHE A 77 -46.03 -28.69 15.29
C PHE A 77 -47.38 -29.13 15.89
N MET A 78 -48.45 -28.36 15.64
CA MET A 78 -49.79 -28.67 16.14
C MET A 78 -50.34 -29.98 15.58
N MET A 79 -50.11 -30.27 14.29
CA MET A 79 -50.51 -31.54 13.69
C MET A 79 -49.80 -32.74 14.34
N LEU A 80 -48.50 -32.62 14.58
CA LEU A 80 -47.72 -33.68 15.24
C LEU A 80 -48.13 -33.86 16.70
N LEU A 81 -48.38 -32.76 17.43
CA LEU A 81 -48.84 -32.79 18.81
C LEU A 81 -50.22 -33.43 18.95
N ALA A 82 -51.18 -33.05 18.10
CA ALA A 82 -52.50 -33.66 18.08
C ALA A 82 -52.42 -35.16 17.74
N GLY A 83 -51.63 -35.51 16.72
CA GLY A 83 -51.37 -36.91 16.36
C GLY A 83 -50.78 -37.71 17.51
N LEU A 84 -49.86 -37.12 18.29
CA LEU A 84 -49.27 -37.72 19.48
C LEU A 84 -50.29 -37.93 20.60
N LEU A 85 -51.14 -36.95 20.89
CA LEU A 85 -52.17 -37.07 21.92
C LEU A 85 -53.18 -38.16 21.59
N VAL A 86 -53.59 -38.25 20.32
CA VAL A 86 -54.50 -39.31 19.84
C VAL A 86 -53.85 -40.69 19.97
N THR A 87 -52.56 -40.84 19.62
CA THR A 87 -51.88 -42.12 19.78
C THR A 87 -51.67 -42.51 21.23
N ILE A 88 -51.36 -41.56 22.13
CA ILE A 88 -51.30 -41.81 23.57
C ILE A 88 -52.65 -42.31 24.08
N TRP A 89 -53.75 -41.66 23.70
CA TRP A 89 -55.08 -42.09 24.10
C TRP A 89 -55.40 -43.50 23.60
N ALA A 90 -55.09 -43.81 22.34
CA ALA A 90 -55.29 -45.14 21.78
C ALA A 90 -54.48 -46.22 22.51
N VAL A 91 -53.25 -45.92 22.95
CA VAL A 91 -52.45 -46.83 23.79
C VAL A 91 -53.10 -47.05 25.16
N VAL A 92 -53.58 -45.98 25.81
CA VAL A 92 -54.24 -46.06 27.13
C VAL A 92 -55.53 -46.88 27.03
N ALA A 93 -56.36 -46.61 26.02
CA ALA A 93 -57.61 -47.32 25.79
C ALA A 93 -57.36 -48.83 25.54
N ALA A 94 -56.31 -49.17 24.81
CA ALA A 94 -55.91 -50.56 24.54
C ALA A 94 -55.35 -51.31 25.77
N ALA A 95 -54.92 -50.58 26.82
CA ALA A 95 -54.27 -51.15 28.00
C ALA A 95 -55.23 -51.31 29.21
N LEU A 96 -56.48 -50.86 29.11
CA LEU A 96 -57.48 -50.99 30.17
C LEU A 96 -57.99 -52.45 30.30
N PRO A 97 -58.22 -52.95 31.53
CA PRO A 97 -58.69 -54.31 31.76
C PRO A 97 -60.10 -54.57 31.19
N ALA A 98 -60.34 -55.82 30.79
CA ALA A 98 -61.46 -56.26 29.96
C ALA A 98 -62.87 -56.16 30.63
N ASP A 99 -62.96 -55.72 31.87
CA ASP A 99 -64.21 -55.58 32.62
C ASP A 99 -64.95 -54.25 32.37
N MET A 100 -64.34 -53.33 31.61
CA MET A 100 -64.91 -52.01 31.26
C MET A 100 -64.98 -51.73 29.74
N ALA A 101 -64.57 -52.68 28.87
CA ALA A 101 -64.50 -52.48 27.42
C ALA A 101 -65.44 -53.43 26.66
N SER A 102 -66.25 -52.88 25.74
CA SER A 102 -67.06 -53.66 24.81
C SER A 102 -66.18 -54.60 23.96
N ASP A 103 -66.62 -55.84 23.72
CA ASP A 103 -65.88 -56.92 23.04
C ASP A 103 -65.43 -56.59 21.58
N GLU A 104 -65.80 -55.43 21.03
CA GLU A 104 -65.37 -54.92 19.72
C GLU A 104 -63.98 -54.23 19.71
N GLY A 105 -63.30 -54.07 20.86
CA GLY A 105 -62.10 -53.24 21.00
C GLY A 105 -60.75 -53.95 21.19
N LYS A 106 -60.66 -55.29 21.08
CA LYS A 106 -59.40 -56.02 21.29
C LYS A 106 -58.46 -55.90 20.08
N LEU A 107 -57.46 -55.03 20.18
CA LEU A 107 -56.38 -54.89 19.19
C LEU A 107 -55.50 -56.15 19.15
N ASP A 108 -55.11 -56.59 17.94
CA ASP A 108 -54.14 -57.67 17.77
C ASP A 108 -52.74 -57.24 18.30
N VAL A 109 -51.92 -58.20 18.72
CA VAL A 109 -50.56 -57.99 19.23
C VAL A 109 -49.72 -57.19 18.22
N TRP A 110 -49.93 -57.42 16.93
CA TRP A 110 -49.24 -56.67 15.87
C TRP A 110 -49.72 -55.22 15.74
N GLU A 111 -51.02 -54.97 15.87
CA GLU A 111 -51.58 -53.61 15.85
C GLU A 111 -51.13 -52.80 17.07
N PHE A 112 -51.09 -53.44 18.24
CA PHE A 112 -50.56 -52.82 19.46
C PHE A 112 -49.08 -52.48 19.33
N ARG A 113 -48.26 -53.39 18.77
CA ARG A 113 -46.83 -53.13 18.47
C ARG A 113 -46.66 -51.97 17.49
N PHE A 114 -47.49 -51.87 16.46
CA PHE A 114 -47.46 -50.77 15.51
C PHE A 114 -47.85 -49.43 16.17
N LEU A 115 -48.82 -49.45 17.10
CA LEU A 115 -49.24 -48.28 17.86
C LEU A 115 -48.10 -47.72 18.73
N ILE A 116 -47.36 -48.61 19.41
CA ILE A 116 -46.16 -48.25 20.17
C ILE A 116 -45.06 -47.70 19.26
N ALA A 117 -44.82 -48.33 18.10
CA ALA A 117 -43.83 -47.83 17.14
C ALA A 117 -44.21 -46.43 16.60
N LYS A 118 -45.49 -46.19 16.32
CA LYS A 118 -46.02 -44.89 15.89
C LYS A 118 -45.88 -43.83 16.99
N LEU A 119 -46.13 -44.20 18.24
CA LEU A 119 -45.90 -43.33 19.40
C LEU A 119 -44.43 -42.89 19.48
N GLY A 120 -43.50 -43.84 19.39
CA GLY A 120 -42.05 -43.57 19.37
C GLY A 120 -41.62 -42.70 18.18
N GLY A 121 -42.18 -42.94 16.99
CA GLY A 121 -41.92 -42.12 15.80
C GLY A 121 -42.40 -40.68 15.96
N LEU A 122 -43.64 -40.49 16.43
CA LEU A 122 -44.22 -39.15 16.62
C LEU A 122 -43.51 -38.33 17.70
N THR A 123 -43.13 -38.95 18.82
CA THR A 123 -42.35 -38.27 19.87
C THR A 123 -40.97 -37.85 19.35
N ALA A 124 -40.29 -38.72 18.58
CA ALA A 124 -39.00 -38.39 17.98
C ALA A 124 -39.10 -37.22 16.98
N VAL A 125 -40.08 -37.25 16.08
CA VAL A 125 -40.28 -36.17 15.10
C VAL A 125 -40.70 -34.86 15.78
N LEU A 126 -41.61 -34.90 16.75
CA LEU A 126 -42.01 -33.71 17.51
C LEU A 126 -40.82 -33.09 18.26
N GLY A 127 -39.98 -33.93 18.88
CA GLY A 127 -38.74 -33.51 19.51
C GLY A 127 -37.79 -32.82 18.53
N ALA A 128 -37.60 -33.40 17.33
CA ALA A 128 -36.78 -32.81 16.28
C ALA A 128 -37.32 -31.45 15.79
N VAL A 129 -38.64 -31.35 15.59
CA VAL A 129 -39.30 -30.10 15.18
C VAL A 129 -39.05 -29.00 16.22
N VAL A 130 -39.25 -29.30 17.51
CA VAL A 130 -39.00 -28.35 18.61
C VAL A 130 -37.54 -27.95 18.70
N ALA A 131 -36.60 -28.89 18.52
CA ALA A 131 -35.17 -28.62 18.65
C ALA A 131 -34.62 -27.70 17.54
N LEU A 132 -35.14 -27.83 16.32
CA LEU A 132 -34.63 -27.13 15.12
C LEU A 132 -34.42 -25.61 15.30
N PRO A 133 -35.42 -24.79 15.72
CA PRO A 133 -35.24 -23.35 15.87
C PRO A 133 -34.18 -22.98 16.92
N PHE A 134 -34.09 -23.74 18.02
CA PHE A 134 -33.07 -23.52 19.05
C PHE A 134 -31.67 -23.82 18.51
N THR A 135 -31.52 -24.89 17.72
CA THR A 135 -30.24 -25.21 17.07
C THR A 135 -29.80 -24.12 16.10
N VAL A 136 -30.72 -23.57 15.30
CA VAL A 136 -30.43 -22.47 14.37
C VAL A 136 -29.99 -21.20 15.11
N ILE A 137 -30.73 -20.80 16.15
CA ILE A 137 -30.37 -19.64 16.98
C ILE A 137 -28.99 -19.86 17.64
N ARG A 138 -28.76 -21.04 18.22
CA ARG A 138 -27.49 -21.38 18.88
C ARG A 138 -26.32 -21.37 17.91
N LEU A 139 -26.47 -21.92 16.70
CA LEU A 139 -25.42 -21.90 15.68
C LEU A 139 -25.06 -20.46 15.31
N ARG A 140 -26.05 -19.59 15.15
CA ARG A 140 -25.81 -18.19 14.80
C ARG A 140 -25.12 -17.40 15.91
N ILE A 141 -25.62 -17.51 17.15
CA ILE A 141 -24.97 -16.87 18.30
C ILE A 141 -23.53 -17.37 18.42
N THR A 142 -23.32 -18.69 18.30
CA THR A 142 -21.97 -19.28 18.29
C THR A 142 -21.10 -18.69 17.17
N ASN A 143 -21.65 -18.45 15.99
CA ASN A 143 -20.92 -17.84 14.89
C ASN A 143 -20.58 -16.37 15.15
N GLU A 144 -21.53 -15.57 15.65
CA GLU A 144 -21.31 -14.16 16.01
C GLU A 144 -20.27 -14.05 17.15
N ASP A 145 -20.35 -14.93 18.15
CA ASP A 145 -19.35 -15.06 19.23
C ASP A 145 -17.99 -15.48 18.70
N ASN A 146 -17.94 -16.36 17.69
CA ASN A 146 -16.67 -16.79 17.10
C ASN A 146 -16.02 -15.66 16.29
N GLU A 147 -16.78 -14.89 15.53
CA GLU A 147 -16.25 -13.75 14.78
C GLU A 147 -15.76 -12.63 15.72
N THR A 148 -16.50 -12.33 16.78
CA THR A 148 -16.05 -11.36 17.80
C THR A 148 -14.79 -11.84 18.53
N LYS A 149 -14.69 -13.13 18.87
CA LYS A 149 -13.46 -13.71 19.46
C LYS A 149 -12.27 -13.65 18.51
N LYS A 150 -12.47 -13.92 17.21
CA LYS A 150 -11.40 -13.78 16.20
C LYS A 150 -10.92 -12.33 16.12
N ALA A 151 -11.83 -11.36 16.05
CA ALA A 151 -11.48 -9.94 16.02
C ALA A 151 -10.76 -9.48 17.31
N ALA A 152 -11.17 -9.99 18.48
CA ALA A 152 -10.50 -9.71 19.75
C ALA A 152 -9.09 -10.30 19.78
N LEU A 153 -8.92 -11.56 19.36
CA LEU A 153 -7.61 -12.21 19.26
C LEU A 153 -6.70 -11.46 18.29
N PHE A 154 -7.22 -11.01 17.15
CA PHE A 154 -6.43 -10.26 16.17
C PHE A 154 -5.94 -8.92 16.73
N ASN A 155 -6.80 -8.19 17.43
CA ASN A 155 -6.41 -6.97 18.14
C ASN A 155 -5.36 -7.23 19.23
N GLU A 156 -5.48 -8.33 19.96
CA GLU A 156 -4.48 -8.74 20.96
C GLU A 156 -3.12 -9.04 20.30
N LYS A 157 -3.11 -9.79 19.18
CA LYS A 157 -1.89 -10.05 18.41
C LYS A 157 -1.21 -8.75 17.93
N ILE A 158 -1.99 -7.80 17.40
CA ILE A 158 -1.47 -6.48 17.00
C ILE A 158 -0.88 -5.78 18.22
N ASN A 159 -1.62 -5.64 19.31
CA ASN A 159 -1.17 -4.92 20.49
C ASN A 159 0.11 -5.54 21.08
N SER A 160 0.19 -6.88 21.14
CA SER A 160 1.40 -7.58 21.57
C SER A 160 2.59 -7.29 20.67
N ALA A 161 2.40 -7.26 19.33
CA ALA A 161 3.46 -6.85 18.42
C ALA A 161 3.86 -5.37 18.61
N LEU A 162 2.90 -4.48 18.87
CA LEU A 162 3.18 -3.07 19.14
C LEU A 162 3.95 -2.85 20.45
N GLU A 163 3.66 -3.63 21.50
CA GLU A 163 4.46 -3.62 22.74
C GLU A 163 5.91 -4.04 22.45
N ASP A 164 6.07 -5.07 21.61
CA ASP A 164 7.39 -5.60 21.26
C ASP A 164 8.21 -4.66 20.35
N LEU A 165 7.60 -3.70 19.65
CA LEU A 165 8.32 -2.61 18.95
C LEU A 165 9.14 -1.74 19.90
N HIS A 166 8.79 -1.71 21.18
CA HIS A 166 9.50 -0.95 22.20
C HIS A 166 10.31 -1.84 23.15
N ALA A 167 10.51 -3.12 22.80
CA ALA A 167 11.21 -4.06 23.65
C ALA A 167 12.62 -3.58 24.05
N MET A 168 12.94 -3.86 25.31
CA MET A 168 14.24 -3.60 25.95
C MET A 168 14.73 -4.91 26.56
N ARG A 169 16.04 -5.13 26.55
CA ARG A 169 16.70 -6.25 27.23
C ARG A 169 17.71 -5.73 28.24
N GLN A 170 17.91 -6.51 29.29
CA GLN A 170 18.88 -6.20 30.31
C GLN A 170 20.20 -6.91 29.98
N ILE A 171 21.28 -6.16 29.95
CA ILE A 171 22.64 -6.69 29.79
C ILE A 171 23.48 -6.34 31.01
N THR A 172 24.46 -7.18 31.28
CA THR A 172 25.46 -6.93 32.31
C THR A 172 26.70 -6.36 31.65
N MET A 173 27.04 -5.11 31.95
CA MET A 173 28.17 -4.39 31.39
C MET A 173 29.19 -4.06 32.50
N GLY A 174 30.47 -4.01 32.16
CA GLY A 174 31.54 -3.69 33.11
C GLY A 174 32.49 -4.85 33.41
N ASP A 175 33.63 -4.51 34.01
CA ASP A 175 34.68 -5.47 34.35
C ASP A 175 34.19 -6.53 35.35
N PRO A 176 34.84 -7.71 35.44
CA PRO A 176 34.42 -8.81 36.29
C PRO A 176 34.20 -8.47 37.78
N GLY A 177 34.73 -7.34 38.27
CA GLY A 177 34.54 -6.82 39.64
C GLY A 177 33.56 -5.64 39.79
N ALA A 178 33.04 -5.07 38.70
CA ALA A 178 32.16 -3.90 38.70
C ALA A 178 31.07 -4.05 37.62
N ARG A 179 30.31 -5.13 37.70
CA ARG A 179 29.20 -5.43 36.78
C ARG A 179 27.98 -4.56 37.12
N GLU A 180 27.55 -3.74 36.17
CA GLU A 180 26.34 -2.94 36.23
C GLU A 180 25.27 -3.48 35.28
N LEU A 181 24.02 -3.40 35.71
CA LEU A 181 22.86 -3.80 34.91
C LEU A 181 22.39 -2.62 34.07
N VAL A 182 22.50 -2.73 32.76
CA VAL A 182 22.12 -1.68 31.80
C VAL A 182 20.96 -2.18 30.95
N TRP A 183 19.98 -1.31 30.70
CA TRP A 183 18.88 -1.56 29.78
C TRP A 183 19.23 -1.06 28.39
N GLU A 184 19.16 -1.93 27.40
CA GLU A 184 19.37 -1.57 25.99
C GLU A 184 18.18 -2.02 25.12
N PRO A 185 17.95 -1.38 23.96
CA PRO A 185 16.93 -1.82 23.01
C PRO A 185 17.14 -3.27 22.56
N ASP A 186 16.09 -4.09 22.61
CA ASP A 186 16.14 -5.46 22.08
C ASP A 186 15.81 -5.45 20.58
N ILE A 187 16.81 -5.17 19.76
CA ILE A 187 16.67 -5.02 18.30
C ILE A 187 16.12 -6.29 17.64
N THR A 188 16.49 -7.47 18.15
CA THR A 188 15.99 -8.75 17.62
C THR A 188 14.49 -8.89 17.85
N ARG A 189 14.03 -8.58 19.06
CA ARG A 189 12.60 -8.64 19.39
C ARG A 189 11.78 -7.61 18.63
N ARG A 190 12.34 -6.41 18.40
CA ARG A 190 11.71 -5.35 17.60
C ARG A 190 11.59 -5.74 16.13
N ASN A 191 12.62 -6.35 15.54
CA ASN A 191 12.51 -6.91 14.18
C ASN A 191 11.41 -7.96 14.09
N GLY A 192 11.38 -8.92 15.03
CA GLY A 192 10.31 -9.92 15.07
C GLY A 192 8.91 -9.35 15.34
N ALA A 193 8.80 -8.15 15.92
CA ALA A 193 7.54 -7.41 16.01
C ALA A 193 7.10 -6.83 14.67
N ILE A 194 8.03 -6.23 13.93
CA ILE A 194 7.78 -5.69 12.58
C ILE A 194 7.34 -6.80 11.63
N ASP A 195 8.04 -7.94 11.62
CA ASP A 195 7.71 -9.10 10.79
C ASP A 195 6.32 -9.66 11.12
N ARG A 196 5.95 -9.69 12.41
CA ARG A 196 4.61 -10.09 12.84
C ARG A 196 3.54 -9.11 12.38
N LEU A 197 3.81 -7.81 12.42
CA LEU A 197 2.89 -6.80 11.91
C LEU A 197 2.67 -6.97 10.40
N GLU A 198 3.72 -7.26 9.64
CA GLU A 198 3.59 -7.59 8.21
C GLU A 198 2.72 -8.84 8.00
N ALA A 199 2.99 -9.92 8.73
CA ALA A 199 2.20 -11.16 8.64
C ALA A 199 0.73 -10.93 9.03
N LEU A 200 0.46 -10.11 10.05
CA LEU A 200 -0.89 -9.73 10.45
C LEU A 200 -1.58 -8.92 9.35
N ALA A 201 -0.89 -8.00 8.67
CA ALA A 201 -1.45 -7.27 7.54
C ALA A 201 -1.92 -8.20 6.41
N HIS A 202 -1.20 -9.31 6.15
CA HIS A 202 -1.63 -10.34 5.21
C HIS A 202 -2.80 -11.19 5.72
N GLU A 203 -2.87 -11.48 7.03
CA GLU A 203 -3.97 -12.23 7.65
C GLU A 203 -5.28 -11.42 7.64
N ASN A 204 -5.20 -10.10 7.87
CA ASN A 204 -6.34 -9.18 7.81
C ASN A 204 -6.00 -7.85 7.08
N PRO A 205 -6.27 -7.78 5.76
CA PRO A 205 -5.96 -6.58 4.96
C PRO A 205 -6.63 -5.28 5.43
N ASP A 206 -7.75 -5.36 6.16
CA ASP A 206 -8.44 -4.18 6.70
C ASP A 206 -7.55 -3.36 7.66
N ASP A 207 -6.57 -4.01 8.30
CA ASP A 207 -5.65 -3.38 9.26
C ASP A 207 -4.36 -2.84 8.62
N VAL A 208 -4.13 -3.07 7.32
CA VAL A 208 -2.89 -2.67 6.62
C VAL A 208 -2.59 -1.18 6.79
N ARG A 209 -3.62 -0.33 6.74
CA ARG A 209 -3.49 1.13 6.91
C ARG A 209 -3.05 1.49 8.34
N ARG A 210 -3.59 0.80 9.35
CA ARG A 210 -3.23 1.01 10.76
C ARG A 210 -1.78 0.58 10.99
N ILE A 211 -1.39 -0.56 10.46
CA ILE A 211 -0.03 -1.10 10.57
C ILE A 211 0.97 -0.17 9.87
N SER A 212 0.67 0.25 8.64
CA SER A 212 1.48 1.20 7.88
C SER A 212 1.70 2.51 8.65
N ARG A 213 0.63 3.13 9.18
CA ARG A 213 0.75 4.35 9.98
C ARG A 213 1.61 4.15 11.23
N THR A 214 1.50 2.98 11.86
CA THR A 214 2.24 2.68 13.09
C THR A 214 3.73 2.52 12.80
N LEU A 215 4.09 1.77 11.75
CA LEU A 215 5.48 1.61 11.33
C LEU A 215 6.09 2.92 10.83
N ALA A 216 5.33 3.76 10.12
CA ALA A 216 5.79 5.10 9.71
C ALA A 216 6.05 6.00 10.93
N THR A 217 5.16 5.95 11.93
CA THR A 217 5.34 6.67 13.19
C THR A 217 6.57 6.14 13.94
N TYR A 218 6.71 4.81 14.03
CA TYR A 218 7.86 4.15 14.65
C TYR A 218 9.17 4.64 14.03
N LEU A 219 9.29 4.55 12.70
CA LEU A 219 10.49 4.95 11.97
C LEU A 219 10.83 6.42 12.25
N ARG A 220 9.86 7.33 12.13
CA ARG A 220 10.05 8.76 12.44
C ARG A 220 10.50 9.02 13.87
N GLU A 221 9.89 8.37 14.86
CA GLU A 221 10.30 8.55 16.26
C GLU A 221 11.71 8.00 16.48
N ARG A 222 12.05 6.85 15.89
CA ARG A 222 13.42 6.32 15.95
C ARG A 222 14.41 7.25 15.24
N SER A 223 14.05 7.88 14.13
CA SER A 223 14.91 8.86 13.44
C SER A 223 15.19 10.12 14.28
N ARG A 224 14.31 10.48 15.23
CA ARG A 224 14.59 11.58 16.17
C ARG A 224 15.60 11.19 17.24
N GLU A 225 15.55 9.93 17.69
CA GLU A 225 16.52 9.39 18.64
C GLU A 225 17.88 9.09 17.99
N HIS A 226 17.86 8.74 16.70
CA HIS A 226 19.01 8.39 15.88
C HIS A 226 19.07 9.34 14.68
N PRO A 227 19.49 10.60 14.88
CA PRO A 227 19.52 11.60 13.81
C PRO A 227 20.49 11.20 12.70
N ALA A 228 20.21 11.69 11.50
CA ALA A 228 21.07 11.50 10.34
C ALA A 228 22.45 12.13 10.56
N LEU A 229 23.48 11.48 10.03
CA LEU A 229 24.83 12.02 10.00
C LEU A 229 24.93 13.07 8.90
N ASP A 230 25.58 14.19 9.21
CA ASP A 230 25.94 15.19 8.21
C ASP A 230 27.41 14.99 7.79
N PRO A 231 27.75 15.31 6.54
CA PRO A 231 29.15 15.36 6.12
C PRO A 231 29.91 16.37 6.98
N SER A 232 31.19 16.10 7.26
CA SER A 232 32.00 16.90 8.20
C SER A 232 32.31 18.30 7.70
N GLU A 233 32.33 18.52 6.39
CA GLU A 233 32.68 19.77 5.72
C GLU A 233 31.87 19.94 4.42
N ASP A 234 31.99 21.10 3.77
CA ASP A 234 31.49 21.31 2.41
C ASP A 234 32.34 20.48 1.43
N LEU A 235 31.91 19.24 1.24
CA LEU A 235 32.58 18.26 0.38
C LEU A 235 32.28 18.54 -1.11
N SER A 236 33.25 18.23 -1.98
CA SER A 236 32.96 18.14 -3.43
C SER A 236 31.96 17.01 -3.70
N PRO A 237 31.23 17.03 -4.83
CA PRO A 237 30.28 15.96 -5.17
C PRO A 237 30.89 14.54 -5.10
N GLU A 238 32.13 14.37 -5.55
CA GLU A 238 32.83 13.08 -5.50
C GLU A 238 33.14 12.65 -4.05
N ALA A 239 33.48 13.61 -3.19
CA ALA A 239 33.71 13.36 -1.78
C ALA A 239 32.41 13.09 -1.01
N ILE A 240 31.30 13.72 -1.43
CA ILE A 240 29.95 13.45 -0.93
C ILE A 240 29.57 12.00 -1.26
N ASP A 241 29.72 11.57 -2.51
CA ASP A 241 29.44 10.19 -2.93
C ASP A 241 30.29 9.17 -2.13
N ALA A 242 31.60 9.42 -2.02
CA ALA A 242 32.50 8.56 -1.24
C ALA A 242 32.19 8.53 0.27
N TRP A 243 31.57 9.59 0.81
CA TRP A 243 31.08 9.61 2.18
C TRP A 243 29.76 8.85 2.31
N ALA A 244 28.80 9.13 1.42
CA ALA A 244 27.49 8.51 1.38
C ALA A 244 27.59 6.98 1.21
N GLY A 245 28.50 6.50 0.36
CA GLY A 245 28.75 5.08 0.15
C GLY A 245 29.36 4.34 1.35
N LYS A 246 29.77 5.04 2.42
CA LYS A 246 30.23 4.45 3.70
C LYS A 246 29.14 4.43 4.76
N LEU A 247 27.98 5.04 4.51
CA LEU A 247 26.87 5.05 5.45
C LEU A 247 26.27 3.64 5.51
N GLU A 248 26.08 3.17 6.73
CA GLU A 248 25.38 1.92 7.02
C GLU A 248 24.06 2.23 7.73
N PRO A 249 23.05 1.35 7.63
CA PRO A 249 21.80 1.52 8.36
C PRO A 249 22.07 1.72 9.86
N VAL A 250 21.61 2.86 10.40
CA VAL A 250 21.84 3.20 11.82
C VAL A 250 21.36 2.10 12.77
N ARG A 251 20.23 1.46 12.42
CA ARG A 251 19.68 0.30 13.13
C ARG A 251 18.90 -0.59 12.17
N SER A 252 19.01 -1.91 12.35
CA SER A 252 18.32 -2.88 11.51
C SER A 252 16.80 -2.89 11.67
N ASP A 253 16.26 -2.55 12.85
CA ASP A 253 14.82 -2.44 13.06
C ASP A 253 14.20 -1.23 12.37
N MET A 254 14.97 -0.14 12.19
CA MET A 254 14.54 0.99 11.37
C MET A 254 14.55 0.65 9.88
N GLU A 255 15.59 -0.04 9.41
CA GLU A 255 15.66 -0.54 8.04
C GLU A 255 14.51 -1.50 7.75
N ASN A 256 14.26 -2.49 8.62
CA ASN A 256 13.16 -3.44 8.46
C ASN A 256 11.78 -2.73 8.47
N ALA A 257 11.59 -1.72 9.32
CA ALA A 257 10.36 -0.94 9.31
C ALA A 257 10.14 -0.22 7.98
N ALA A 258 11.18 0.42 7.42
CA ALA A 258 11.12 1.04 6.10
C ALA A 258 10.87 0.02 4.98
N GLN A 259 11.52 -1.14 5.05
CA GLN A 259 11.35 -2.22 4.09
C GLN A 259 9.94 -2.80 4.10
N THR A 260 9.42 -3.08 5.31
CA THR A 260 8.05 -3.56 5.52
C THR A 260 7.05 -2.54 4.99
N LEU A 261 7.23 -1.25 5.30
CA LEU A 261 6.39 -0.20 4.74
C LEU A 261 6.32 -0.26 3.22
N GLY A 262 7.45 -0.50 2.55
CA GLY A 262 7.52 -0.69 1.10
C GLY A 262 6.76 -1.93 0.60
N ARG A 263 6.83 -3.05 1.33
CA ARG A 263 6.14 -4.32 0.99
C ARG A 263 4.65 -4.32 1.30
N LEU A 264 4.15 -3.44 2.17
CA LEU A 264 2.71 -3.40 2.51
C LEU A 264 1.78 -3.14 1.32
N THR A 265 2.28 -2.67 0.17
CA THR A 265 1.47 -2.59 -1.06
C THR A 265 1.16 -3.95 -1.67
N ASP A 266 1.91 -4.99 -1.31
CA ASP A 266 1.75 -6.34 -1.85
C ASP A 266 0.64 -7.11 -1.11
N VAL A 267 0.12 -6.53 -0.02
CA VAL A 267 -1.05 -7.06 0.70
C VAL A 267 -2.29 -6.93 -0.19
N PRO A 268 -3.07 -8.02 -0.39
CA PRO A 268 -4.27 -7.97 -1.24
C PRO A 268 -5.26 -6.89 -0.80
N GLY A 269 -5.65 -6.01 -1.73
CA GLY A 269 -6.57 -4.91 -1.45
C GLY A 269 -5.93 -3.65 -0.87
N ALA A 270 -4.62 -3.66 -0.59
CA ALA A 270 -3.88 -2.45 -0.27
C ALA A 270 -3.56 -1.65 -1.54
N SER A 271 -3.91 -0.36 -1.55
CA SER A 271 -3.46 0.58 -2.57
C SER A 271 -2.37 1.49 -2.00
N ALA A 272 -1.33 1.79 -2.79
CA ALA A 272 -0.28 2.73 -2.37
C ALA A 272 -0.84 4.09 -1.93
N THR A 273 -1.86 4.58 -2.64
CA THR A 273 -2.58 5.83 -2.34
C THR A 273 -3.29 5.82 -0.99
N ASP A 274 -3.72 4.65 -0.51
CA ASP A 274 -4.55 4.49 0.69
C ASP A 274 -3.75 4.29 1.97
N LEU A 275 -2.45 4.03 1.86
CA LEU A 275 -1.60 3.75 3.01
C LEU A 275 -1.19 5.03 3.76
N GLY A 276 -1.28 6.20 3.11
CA GLY A 276 -1.07 7.50 3.76
C GLY A 276 0.26 7.57 4.52
N ARG A 277 1.32 7.02 3.90
CA ARG A 277 2.65 6.89 4.51
C ARG A 277 3.27 8.27 4.65
N VAL A 278 3.53 8.68 5.89
CA VAL A 278 4.22 9.93 6.21
C VAL A 278 5.57 9.60 6.82
N LEU A 279 6.61 9.73 6.01
CA LEU A 279 8.02 9.53 6.34
C LEU A 279 8.81 10.85 6.32
N GLU A 280 8.12 11.98 6.48
CA GLU A 280 8.73 13.29 6.62
C GLU A 280 9.85 13.27 7.67
N LYS A 281 11.05 13.72 7.29
CA LYS A 281 12.27 13.77 8.12
C LYS A 281 12.77 12.42 8.64
N ALA A 282 12.32 11.30 8.06
CA ALA A 282 12.84 9.98 8.43
C ALA A 282 14.32 9.87 8.05
N ASN A 283 15.11 9.31 8.96
CA ASN A 283 16.49 8.89 8.75
C ASN A 283 16.51 7.47 8.21
N MET A 284 16.92 7.34 6.96
CA MET A 284 17.04 6.11 6.17
C MET A 284 18.40 6.05 5.45
N GLN A 285 19.42 6.71 6.00
CA GLN A 285 20.78 6.70 5.45
C GLN A 285 21.33 5.27 5.37
N GLY A 286 21.90 4.92 4.22
CA GLY A 286 22.44 3.58 3.95
C GLY A 286 21.42 2.44 3.88
N PHE A 287 20.11 2.72 3.94
CA PHE A 287 19.09 1.65 3.97
C PHE A 287 18.99 0.93 2.62
N ARG A 288 18.76 -0.39 2.67
CA ARG A 288 18.47 -1.22 1.49
C ARG A 288 16.98 -1.23 1.22
N LEU A 289 16.58 -0.52 0.17
CA LEU A 289 15.18 -0.25 -0.20
C LEU A 289 14.88 -0.63 -1.67
N SER A 290 15.69 -1.50 -2.27
CA SER A 290 15.58 -1.90 -3.68
C SER A 290 14.22 -2.53 -4.00
N GLY A 291 13.62 -2.11 -5.12
CA GLY A 291 12.36 -2.66 -5.64
C GLY A 291 11.12 -2.39 -4.79
N LEU A 292 11.25 -1.64 -3.69
CA LEU A 292 10.16 -1.38 -2.76
C LEU A 292 9.22 -0.27 -3.24
N ASN A 293 7.99 -0.29 -2.73
CA ASN A 293 6.95 0.64 -3.12
C ASN A 293 6.67 1.75 -2.10
N PHE A 294 7.13 2.95 -2.45
CA PHE A 294 6.90 4.23 -1.79
C PHE A 294 6.07 5.20 -2.64
N GLU A 295 5.31 4.69 -3.62
CA GLU A 295 4.36 5.48 -4.41
C GLU A 295 3.42 6.28 -3.49
N ASN A 296 3.18 7.56 -3.83
CA ASN A 296 2.38 8.51 -3.05
C ASN A 296 2.82 8.69 -1.58
N THR A 297 4.07 8.40 -1.24
CA THR A 297 4.58 8.58 0.13
C THR A 297 5.06 10.02 0.36
N ASP A 298 4.78 10.56 1.53
CA ASP A 298 5.35 11.84 1.98
C ASP A 298 6.76 11.61 2.56
N LEU A 299 7.79 11.92 1.77
CA LEU A 299 9.22 11.80 2.07
C LEU A 299 9.89 13.18 2.22
N ARG A 300 9.11 14.23 2.54
CA ARG A 300 9.63 15.59 2.66
C ARG A 300 10.76 15.64 3.67
N PHE A 301 11.87 16.27 3.30
CA PHE A 301 13.07 16.37 4.16
C PHE A 301 13.62 15.03 4.67
N ALA A 302 13.23 13.89 4.08
CA ALA A 302 13.80 12.60 4.46
C ALA A 302 15.30 12.55 4.14
N ARG A 303 16.04 11.79 4.94
CA ARG A 303 17.49 11.61 4.85
C ARG A 303 17.75 10.20 4.34
N MET A 304 18.18 10.08 3.09
CA MET A 304 18.37 8.85 2.32
C MET A 304 19.76 8.85 1.65
N GLU A 305 20.71 9.60 2.21
CA GLU A 305 22.09 9.60 1.71
C GLU A 305 22.67 8.18 1.75
N GLY A 306 23.29 7.75 0.64
CA GLY A 306 23.83 6.40 0.49
C GLY A 306 22.78 5.28 0.48
N ALA A 307 21.48 5.59 0.47
CA ALA A 307 20.44 4.56 0.42
C ALA A 307 20.46 3.81 -0.91
N ILE A 308 20.16 2.52 -0.87
CA ILE A 308 20.08 1.66 -2.05
C ILE A 308 18.61 1.57 -2.46
N LEU A 309 18.21 2.39 -3.42
CA LEU A 309 16.86 2.55 -3.97
C LEU A 309 16.76 2.00 -5.42
N PHE A 310 17.62 1.03 -5.77
CA PHE A 310 17.62 0.37 -7.08
C PHE A 310 16.21 -0.11 -7.44
N GLN A 311 15.68 0.35 -8.57
CA GLN A 311 14.32 0.03 -9.05
C GLN A 311 13.19 0.33 -8.04
N ALA A 312 13.42 1.20 -7.04
CA ALA A 312 12.38 1.59 -6.10
C ALA A 312 11.26 2.36 -6.82
N ARG A 313 10.03 2.18 -6.33
CA ARG A 313 8.82 2.81 -6.85
C ARG A 313 8.44 3.99 -5.96
N MET A 314 8.47 5.19 -6.51
CA MET A 314 8.27 6.48 -5.87
C MET A 314 7.42 7.40 -6.76
N GLU A 315 6.56 6.81 -7.60
CA GLU A 315 5.63 7.54 -8.44
C GLU A 315 4.76 8.48 -7.57
N ALA A 316 4.64 9.74 -7.98
CA ALA A 316 3.93 10.79 -7.24
C ALA A 316 4.37 10.97 -5.75
N ALA A 317 5.54 10.47 -5.36
CA ALA A 317 6.05 10.67 -4.00
C ALA A 317 6.43 12.15 -3.79
N ASN A 318 6.26 12.63 -2.54
CA ASN A 318 6.69 13.97 -2.17
C ASN A 318 8.08 13.93 -1.55
N LEU A 319 9.09 14.23 -2.36
CA LEU A 319 10.52 14.27 -2.03
C LEU A 319 11.03 15.72 -1.84
N PHE A 320 10.14 16.68 -1.55
CA PHE A 320 10.51 18.08 -1.37
C PHE A 320 11.65 18.21 -0.35
N LYS A 321 12.78 18.75 -0.81
CA LYS A 321 14.03 18.90 -0.04
C LYS A 321 14.52 17.61 0.65
N ALA A 322 14.20 16.44 0.11
CA ALA A 322 14.80 15.19 0.54
C ALA A 322 16.30 15.18 0.19
N ARG A 323 17.06 14.42 0.98
CA ARG A 323 18.52 14.27 0.85
C ARG A 323 18.82 12.84 0.40
N MET A 324 19.37 12.70 -0.79
CA MET A 324 19.65 11.44 -1.50
C MET A 324 21.05 11.48 -2.11
N GLU A 325 21.95 12.27 -1.53
CA GLU A 325 23.34 12.35 -1.94
C GLU A 325 23.99 10.94 -1.94
N GLY A 326 24.66 10.58 -3.06
CA GLY A 326 25.26 9.25 -3.27
C GLY A 326 24.28 8.07 -3.18
N ALA A 327 22.96 8.30 -3.27
CA ALA A 327 21.99 7.22 -3.30
C ALA A 327 22.04 6.47 -4.65
N ASN A 328 21.79 5.16 -4.60
CA ASN A 328 21.64 4.36 -5.81
C ASN A 328 20.16 4.32 -6.20
N LEU A 329 19.78 5.06 -7.24
CA LEU A 329 18.44 5.20 -7.81
C LEU A 329 18.36 4.60 -9.23
N LEU A 330 19.28 3.71 -9.59
CA LEU A 330 19.34 3.08 -10.91
C LEU A 330 17.99 2.41 -11.22
N GLY A 331 17.35 2.82 -12.32
CA GLY A 331 16.05 2.33 -12.76
C GLY A 331 14.87 2.68 -11.84
N ALA A 332 15.04 3.60 -10.88
CA ALA A 332 13.96 4.02 -9.99
C ALA A 332 12.81 4.70 -10.77
N ARG A 333 11.59 4.55 -10.24
CA ARG A 333 10.35 5.07 -10.82
C ARG A 333 9.87 6.25 -10.00
N MET A 334 9.90 7.43 -10.57
CA MET A 334 9.60 8.72 -9.94
C MET A 334 8.72 9.58 -10.86
N GLU A 335 7.92 8.94 -11.72
CA GLU A 335 6.98 9.65 -12.59
C GLU A 335 6.07 10.57 -11.76
N GLY A 336 6.05 11.86 -12.09
CA GLY A 336 5.29 12.89 -11.37
C GLY A 336 5.71 13.15 -9.91
N ALA A 337 6.88 12.68 -9.47
CA ALA A 337 7.37 12.94 -8.12
C ALA A 337 7.70 14.44 -7.89
N ILE A 338 7.56 14.90 -6.66
CA ILE A 338 7.90 16.28 -6.25
C ILE A 338 9.29 16.28 -5.64
N LEU A 339 10.29 16.70 -6.42
CA LEU A 339 11.72 16.75 -6.07
C LEU A 339 12.24 18.19 -5.88
N TYR A 340 11.34 19.17 -5.72
CA TYR A 340 11.71 20.57 -5.54
C TYR A 340 12.77 20.74 -4.45
N GLY A 341 13.93 21.27 -4.82
CA GLY A 341 15.07 21.50 -3.95
C GLY A 341 15.66 20.24 -3.30
N ALA A 342 15.40 19.04 -3.83
CA ALA A 342 16.01 17.80 -3.38
C ALA A 342 17.54 17.81 -3.65
N ARG A 343 18.28 17.06 -2.85
CA ARG A 343 19.74 16.91 -2.94
C ARG A 343 20.07 15.51 -3.42
N MET A 344 20.74 15.40 -4.55
CA MET A 344 21.07 14.17 -5.27
C MET A 344 22.51 14.24 -5.83
N GLU A 345 23.37 15.07 -5.23
CA GLU A 345 24.77 15.18 -5.59
C GLU A 345 25.43 13.78 -5.56
N GLY A 346 26.09 13.42 -6.67
CA GLY A 346 26.74 12.11 -6.84
C GLY A 346 25.80 10.89 -6.87
N ALA A 347 24.48 11.05 -6.85
CA ALA A 347 23.55 9.93 -6.94
C ALA A 347 23.61 9.24 -8.32
N ASP A 348 23.27 7.95 -8.35
CA ASP A 348 23.11 7.20 -9.60
C ASP A 348 21.62 7.10 -9.97
N LEU A 349 21.20 7.89 -10.95
CA LEU A 349 19.85 7.96 -11.53
C LEU A 349 19.81 7.40 -12.95
N SER A 350 20.80 6.57 -13.32
CA SER A 350 20.82 5.92 -14.63
C SER A 350 19.51 5.16 -14.88
N GLU A 351 18.99 5.29 -16.09
CA GLU A 351 17.74 4.65 -16.54
C GLU A 351 16.49 4.96 -15.68
N ALA A 352 16.56 5.95 -14.77
CA ALA A 352 15.43 6.32 -13.93
C ALA A 352 14.31 6.95 -14.76
N ARG A 353 13.08 6.80 -14.25
CA ARG A 353 11.85 7.30 -14.87
C ARG A 353 11.32 8.48 -14.07
N MET A 354 11.42 9.67 -14.63
CA MET A 354 11.08 10.95 -14.02
C MET A 354 10.18 11.78 -14.94
N GLU A 355 9.40 11.14 -15.80
CA GLU A 355 8.46 11.81 -16.70
C GLU A 355 7.51 12.72 -15.89
N GLY A 356 7.45 14.01 -16.24
CA GLY A 356 6.63 15.01 -15.56
C GLY A 356 6.99 15.30 -14.09
N ALA A 357 8.15 14.85 -13.60
CA ALA A 357 8.60 15.16 -12.23
C ALA A 357 8.95 16.64 -12.06
N ASP A 358 8.82 17.14 -10.82
CA ASP A 358 9.16 18.52 -10.45
C ASP A 358 10.52 18.57 -9.75
N LEU A 359 11.59 18.85 -10.49
CA LEU A 359 12.97 18.96 -10.02
C LEU A 359 13.43 20.42 -9.85
N GLN A 360 12.50 21.38 -9.75
CA GLN A 360 12.87 22.79 -9.67
C GLN A 360 13.87 23.05 -8.52
N GLY A 361 15.00 23.67 -8.88
CA GLY A 361 16.08 24.01 -7.95
C GLY A 361 16.75 22.82 -7.25
N ALA A 362 16.58 21.58 -7.75
CA ALA A 362 17.29 20.43 -7.20
C ALA A 362 18.82 20.54 -7.40
N LEU A 363 19.57 19.98 -6.44
CA LEU A 363 21.02 19.89 -6.44
C LEU A 363 21.43 18.51 -6.93
N MET A 364 22.13 18.44 -8.04
CA MET A 364 22.44 17.22 -8.78
C MET A 364 23.85 17.30 -9.39
N GLU A 365 24.77 18.01 -8.73
CA GLU A 365 26.16 18.09 -9.21
C GLU A 365 26.79 16.68 -9.28
N GLY A 366 27.44 16.38 -10.41
CA GLY A 366 28.09 15.08 -10.65
C GLY A 366 27.16 13.87 -10.71
N VAL A 367 25.84 14.07 -10.80
CA VAL A 367 24.86 12.98 -10.87
C VAL A 367 25.04 12.14 -12.14
N ASN A 368 24.81 10.83 -12.04
CA ASN A 368 24.71 9.98 -13.21
C ASN A 368 23.25 9.86 -13.68
N LEU A 369 22.94 10.39 -14.86
CA LEU A 369 21.62 10.42 -15.50
C LEU A 369 21.65 9.70 -16.87
N LEU A 370 22.53 8.71 -17.02
CA LEU A 370 22.66 7.92 -18.23
C LEU A 370 21.31 7.33 -18.66
N GLY A 371 20.83 7.67 -19.87
CA GLY A 371 19.58 7.15 -20.41
C GLY A 371 18.31 7.50 -19.61
N VAL A 372 18.37 8.50 -18.73
CA VAL A 372 17.24 8.91 -17.89
C VAL A 372 16.05 9.39 -18.73
N ARG A 373 14.84 9.23 -18.18
CA ARG A 373 13.59 9.69 -18.79
C ARG A 373 13.01 10.86 -18.01
N MET A 374 13.04 12.05 -18.58
CA MET A 374 12.60 13.32 -17.99
C MET A 374 11.68 14.09 -18.95
N GLU A 375 10.95 13.37 -19.83
CA GLU A 375 10.01 13.99 -20.76
C GLU A 375 9.01 14.87 -20.00
N GLY A 376 8.91 16.15 -20.37
CA GLY A 376 8.03 17.14 -19.73
C GLY A 376 8.35 17.48 -18.26
N ALA A 377 9.52 17.09 -17.74
CA ALA A 377 9.91 17.41 -16.37
C ALA A 377 10.17 18.91 -16.17
N ASN A 378 9.92 19.41 -14.95
CA ASN A 378 10.28 20.77 -14.55
C ASN A 378 11.69 20.78 -13.93
N LEU A 379 12.67 21.27 -14.68
CA LEU A 379 14.08 21.37 -14.31
C LEU A 379 14.51 22.85 -14.12
N LEU A 380 13.55 23.73 -13.83
CA LEU A 380 13.80 25.17 -13.67
C LEU A 380 14.86 25.43 -12.59
N GLY A 381 15.98 26.04 -12.99
CA GLY A 381 17.08 26.39 -12.10
C GLY A 381 17.79 25.19 -11.45
N VAL A 382 17.66 23.98 -12.02
CA VAL A 382 18.35 22.78 -11.53
C VAL A 382 19.87 22.94 -11.63
N ARG A 383 20.62 22.31 -10.72
CA ARG A 383 22.09 22.33 -10.69
C ARG A 383 22.65 20.96 -11.05
N MET A 384 23.12 20.80 -12.28
CA MET A 384 23.61 19.56 -12.89
C MET A 384 25.04 19.74 -13.43
N GLU A 385 25.86 20.56 -12.77
CA GLU A 385 27.26 20.74 -13.16
C GLU A 385 28.01 19.40 -13.13
N GLY A 386 28.66 19.06 -14.24
CA GLY A 386 29.37 17.78 -14.41
C GLY A 386 28.48 16.53 -14.49
N ALA A 387 27.16 16.68 -14.62
CA ALA A 387 26.25 15.54 -14.72
C ALA A 387 26.45 14.73 -16.01
N VAL A 388 26.22 13.42 -15.93
CA VAL A 388 26.25 12.51 -17.08
C VAL A 388 24.84 12.32 -17.62
N LEU A 389 24.49 13.00 -18.72
CA LEU A 389 23.17 12.97 -19.38
C LEU A 389 23.23 12.25 -20.74
N LEU A 390 24.18 11.34 -20.93
CA LEU A 390 24.36 10.58 -22.17
C LEU A 390 23.05 9.83 -22.52
N GLY A 391 22.48 10.15 -23.69
CA GLY A 391 21.21 9.56 -24.15
C GLY A 391 19.97 9.93 -23.33
N ALA A 392 20.04 10.96 -22.48
CA ALA A 392 18.91 11.40 -21.67
C ALA A 392 17.74 11.88 -22.53
N ARG A 393 16.51 11.59 -22.09
CA ARG A 393 15.26 11.98 -22.74
C ARG A 393 14.63 13.15 -22.01
N MET A 394 14.70 14.34 -22.59
CA MET A 394 14.25 15.60 -22.00
C MET A 394 13.31 16.35 -22.97
N GLU A 395 12.60 15.62 -23.83
CA GLU A 395 11.64 16.20 -24.76
C GLU A 395 10.58 17.03 -24.00
N GLY A 396 10.42 18.29 -24.38
CA GLY A 396 9.48 19.22 -23.74
C GLY A 396 9.80 19.64 -22.29
N ALA A 397 10.99 19.32 -21.77
CA ALA A 397 11.37 19.68 -20.40
C ALA A 397 11.62 21.18 -20.23
N ASP A 398 11.36 21.71 -19.03
CA ASP A 398 11.65 23.11 -18.66
C ASP A 398 13.02 23.20 -18.00
N LEU A 399 14.05 23.56 -18.77
CA LEU A 399 15.44 23.70 -18.34
C LEU A 399 15.84 25.17 -18.14
N ARG A 400 14.87 26.07 -17.94
CA ARG A 400 15.17 27.51 -17.83
C ARG A 400 16.12 27.77 -16.67
N GLY A 401 17.18 28.53 -16.92
CA GLY A 401 18.20 28.84 -15.91
C GLY A 401 18.96 27.64 -15.35
N ALA A 402 18.86 26.45 -15.94
CA ALA A 402 19.57 25.26 -15.50
C ALA A 402 21.09 25.46 -15.57
N LEU A 403 21.82 24.96 -14.56
CA LEU A 403 23.27 24.99 -14.51
C LEU A 403 23.81 23.63 -14.97
N MET A 404 24.35 23.57 -16.18
CA MET A 404 24.83 22.34 -16.84
C MET A 404 26.28 22.51 -17.31
N ARG A 405 27.08 23.25 -16.55
CA ARG A 405 28.50 23.47 -16.87
C ARG A 405 29.22 22.12 -16.89
N LYS A 406 29.98 21.86 -17.95
CA LYS A 406 30.69 20.59 -18.16
C LYS A 406 29.81 19.34 -18.14
N ALA A 407 28.49 19.47 -18.32
CA ALA A 407 27.61 18.32 -18.42
C ALA A 407 27.85 17.54 -19.72
N ASP A 408 27.69 16.22 -19.66
CA ASP A 408 27.75 15.34 -20.82
C ASP A 408 26.34 15.11 -21.36
N LEU A 409 25.94 15.87 -22.38
CA LEU A 409 24.63 15.81 -23.04
C LEU A 409 24.68 15.03 -24.36
N ARG A 410 25.69 14.17 -24.55
CA ARG A 410 25.85 13.45 -25.80
C ARG A 410 24.61 12.60 -26.11
N GLY A 411 24.11 12.67 -27.34
CA GLY A 411 22.92 11.93 -27.77
C GLY A 411 21.62 12.28 -27.04
N ALA A 412 21.59 13.32 -26.20
CA ALA A 412 20.39 13.70 -25.45
C ALA A 412 19.27 14.18 -26.40
N LEU A 413 18.03 13.84 -26.06
CA LEU A 413 16.82 14.24 -26.79
C LEU A 413 16.20 15.45 -26.11
N MET A 414 16.23 16.61 -26.76
CA MET A 414 15.80 17.91 -26.20
C MET A 414 14.83 18.65 -27.12
N GLN A 415 14.12 17.93 -28.00
CA GLN A 415 13.08 18.50 -28.85
C GLN A 415 12.01 19.18 -27.99
N GLY A 416 11.70 20.44 -28.27
CA GLY A 416 10.71 21.22 -27.51
C GLY A 416 11.12 21.63 -26.10
N ALA A 417 12.34 21.32 -25.65
CA ALA A 417 12.83 21.74 -24.34
C ALA A 417 13.07 23.27 -24.29
N ASP A 418 12.84 23.87 -23.13
CA ASP A 418 13.11 25.30 -22.90
C ASP A 418 14.43 25.47 -22.14
N LEU A 419 15.53 25.73 -22.85
CA LEU A 419 16.86 25.99 -22.28
C LEU A 419 17.14 27.49 -22.13
N SER A 420 16.11 28.34 -22.03
CA SER A 420 16.33 29.78 -21.91
C SER A 420 17.14 30.09 -20.64
N GLU A 421 18.16 30.94 -20.76
CA GLU A 421 19.09 31.30 -19.67
C GLU A 421 19.91 30.12 -19.10
N ALA A 422 19.84 28.93 -19.70
CA ALA A 422 20.65 27.79 -19.27
C ALA A 422 22.15 28.05 -19.45
N ARG A 423 22.95 27.48 -18.56
CA ARG A 423 24.40 27.62 -18.50
C ARG A 423 25.09 26.32 -18.89
N MET A 424 25.50 26.22 -20.14
CA MET A 424 26.08 25.01 -20.73
C MET A 424 27.58 25.18 -21.01
N GLU A 425 28.28 26.02 -20.23
CA GLU A 425 29.68 26.31 -20.50
C GLU A 425 30.54 25.03 -20.38
N GLY A 426 31.24 24.67 -21.46
CA GLY A 426 32.05 23.45 -21.55
C GLY A 426 31.25 22.15 -21.59
N ALA A 427 29.94 22.18 -21.83
CA ALA A 427 29.13 20.97 -21.98
C ALA A 427 29.41 20.26 -23.32
N SER A 428 29.24 18.94 -23.38
CA SER A 428 29.31 18.17 -24.62
C SER A 428 27.91 17.91 -25.17
N LEU A 429 27.60 18.42 -26.35
CA LEU A 429 26.31 18.30 -27.04
C LEU A 429 26.40 17.38 -28.27
N SER A 430 27.43 16.52 -28.37
CA SER A 430 27.64 15.67 -29.53
C SER A 430 26.43 14.76 -29.80
N GLY A 431 25.86 14.80 -31.00
CA GLY A 431 24.68 14.01 -31.33
C GLY A 431 23.38 14.42 -30.62
N ALA A 432 23.39 15.52 -29.86
CA ALA A 432 22.18 16.00 -29.18
C ALA A 432 21.13 16.45 -30.19
N ARG A 433 19.86 16.09 -29.95
CA ARG A 433 18.76 16.35 -30.86
C ARG A 433 17.91 17.51 -30.36
N MET A 434 17.80 18.55 -31.18
CA MET A 434 16.99 19.73 -30.97
C MET A 434 16.14 20.00 -32.21
N ASP A 435 15.09 20.81 -32.09
CA ASP A 435 14.26 21.22 -33.23
C ASP A 435 13.80 22.68 -33.11
N GLN A 436 12.93 23.10 -34.02
CA GLN A 436 12.36 24.46 -34.03
C GLN A 436 11.58 24.85 -32.78
N SER A 437 11.16 23.89 -31.95
CA SER A 437 10.44 24.14 -30.72
C SER A 437 11.39 24.24 -29.51
N THR A 438 12.65 23.81 -29.64
CA THR A 438 13.67 23.99 -28.61
C THR A 438 14.04 25.47 -28.49
N LYS A 439 14.04 26.00 -27.26
CA LYS A 439 14.38 27.41 -26.99
C LYS A 439 15.77 27.55 -26.37
N LEU A 440 16.59 28.44 -26.93
CA LEU A 440 17.95 28.75 -26.46
C LEU A 440 18.13 30.24 -26.11
N THR A 441 17.04 30.95 -25.80
CA THR A 441 17.05 32.38 -25.54
C THR A 441 18.00 32.71 -24.38
N ALA A 442 19.02 33.53 -24.61
CA ALA A 442 20.02 33.89 -23.61
C ALA A 442 20.78 32.70 -22.96
N ALA A 443 20.75 31.52 -23.58
CA ALA A 443 21.55 30.38 -23.14
C ALA A 443 23.05 30.66 -23.34
N ARG A 444 23.87 30.30 -22.36
CA ARG A 444 25.33 30.45 -22.41
C ARG A 444 25.97 29.17 -22.91
N THR A 445 26.69 29.29 -24.02
CA THR A 445 27.24 28.16 -24.79
C THR A 445 28.76 28.14 -24.87
N ASN A 446 29.43 28.97 -24.06
CA ASN A 446 30.90 29.14 -24.11
C ASN A 446 31.61 27.79 -23.96
N LEU A 447 32.51 27.48 -24.89
CA LEU A 447 33.30 26.26 -24.93
C LEU A 447 32.48 24.96 -25.03
N ALA A 448 31.16 25.04 -25.30
CA ALA A 448 30.37 23.84 -25.50
C ALA A 448 30.80 23.14 -26.80
N ALA A 449 30.96 21.82 -26.74
CA ALA A 449 31.34 20.98 -27.87
C ALA A 449 30.09 20.54 -28.65
N VAL A 450 30.13 20.68 -29.97
CA VAL A 450 29.05 20.30 -30.88
C VAL A 450 29.61 19.58 -32.11
N ASN A 451 29.19 18.33 -32.31
CA ASN A 451 29.38 17.59 -33.55
C ASN A 451 28.25 16.55 -33.69
N LEU A 452 28.03 16.05 -34.90
CA LEU A 452 26.98 15.10 -35.24
C LEU A 452 25.57 15.62 -34.95
N VAL A 453 25.35 16.94 -35.09
CA VAL A 453 24.07 17.59 -34.81
C VAL A 453 23.49 18.29 -36.04
N ASP A 454 22.16 18.24 -36.16
CA ASP A 454 21.40 19.03 -37.14
C ASP A 454 20.64 20.16 -36.44
N TRP A 455 21.14 21.38 -36.60
CA TRP A 455 20.57 22.60 -36.02
C TRP A 455 19.96 23.51 -37.07
N HIS A 456 19.68 23.03 -38.29
CA HIS A 456 19.15 23.86 -39.38
C HIS A 456 17.91 24.67 -38.98
N ASN A 457 17.05 24.09 -38.13
CA ASN A 457 15.81 24.71 -37.66
C ASN A 457 15.86 25.19 -36.20
N VAL A 458 17.02 25.24 -35.55
CA VAL A 458 17.14 25.61 -34.14
C VAL A 458 17.35 27.12 -34.00
N GLY A 459 16.64 27.75 -33.07
CA GLY A 459 16.75 29.19 -32.78
C GLY A 459 18.04 29.58 -32.04
N ILE A 460 19.20 29.41 -32.68
CA ILE A 460 20.53 29.78 -32.16
C ILE A 460 21.08 31.04 -32.83
N THR A 461 21.82 31.86 -32.08
CA THR A 461 22.42 33.11 -32.57
C THR A 461 23.88 32.97 -33.00
N GLN A 462 24.35 33.84 -33.90
CA GLN A 462 25.76 33.87 -34.31
C GLN A 462 26.71 34.03 -33.11
N SER A 463 26.34 34.85 -32.12
CA SER A 463 27.13 35.04 -30.90
C SER A 463 27.27 33.76 -30.07
N GLN A 464 26.22 32.93 -30.03
CA GLN A 464 26.27 31.64 -29.32
C GLN A 464 27.16 30.65 -30.05
N VAL A 465 27.08 30.58 -31.37
CA VAL A 465 27.91 29.68 -32.19
C VAL A 465 29.38 30.07 -32.16
N ASN A 466 29.70 31.36 -32.20
CA ASN A 466 31.09 31.86 -32.19
C ASN A 466 31.89 31.46 -30.95
N VAL A 467 31.23 31.18 -29.83
CA VAL A 467 31.89 30.78 -28.58
C VAL A 467 31.85 29.28 -28.33
N MET A 468 31.30 28.49 -29.26
CA MET A 468 31.26 27.02 -29.20
C MET A 468 32.43 26.40 -29.97
N PHE A 469 32.65 25.11 -29.78
CA PHE A 469 33.62 24.33 -30.53
C PHE A 469 32.90 23.24 -31.34
N GLY A 470 33.21 23.13 -32.64
CA GLY A 470 32.58 22.15 -33.51
C GLY A 470 33.40 21.80 -34.74
N ASP A 471 32.83 20.93 -35.58
CA ASP A 471 33.48 20.42 -36.80
C ASP A 471 32.53 20.47 -38.01
N ALA A 472 32.91 19.81 -39.10
CA ALA A 472 32.15 19.85 -40.35
C ALA A 472 30.78 19.17 -40.29
N SER A 473 30.57 18.27 -39.34
CA SER A 473 29.34 17.47 -39.20
C SER A 473 28.14 18.27 -38.67
N VAL A 474 28.38 19.48 -38.15
CA VAL A 474 27.33 20.37 -37.65
C VAL A 474 26.61 21.06 -38.81
N VAL A 475 25.29 20.88 -38.89
CA VAL A 475 24.41 21.63 -39.80
C VAL A 475 23.88 22.87 -39.07
N LEU A 476 24.23 24.06 -39.55
CA LEU A 476 23.83 25.34 -38.95
C LEU A 476 22.57 25.93 -39.62
N PRO A 477 21.81 26.80 -38.93
CA PRO A 477 20.70 27.54 -39.54
C PRO A 477 21.15 28.45 -40.68
N ASP A 478 20.22 28.75 -41.58
CA ASP A 478 20.44 29.71 -42.67
C ASP A 478 20.84 31.09 -42.09
N GLY A 479 21.92 31.67 -42.63
CA GLY A 479 22.45 32.97 -42.21
C GLY A 479 23.42 32.92 -41.02
N ILE A 480 23.67 31.74 -40.42
CA ILE A 480 24.72 31.55 -39.43
C ILE A 480 26.01 31.08 -40.11
N ALA A 481 27.07 31.86 -39.98
CA ALA A 481 28.39 31.51 -40.48
C ALA A 481 29.09 30.53 -39.53
N ARG A 482 29.75 29.52 -40.10
CA ARG A 482 30.64 28.62 -39.35
C ARG A 482 31.83 29.41 -38.80
N PRO A 483 32.18 29.29 -37.51
CA PRO A 483 33.35 29.94 -36.94
C PRO A 483 34.65 29.44 -37.59
N THR A 484 35.65 30.31 -37.70
CA THR A 484 36.93 29.98 -38.37
C THR A 484 37.78 28.99 -37.59
N HIS A 485 37.59 28.90 -36.28
CA HIS A 485 38.28 27.95 -35.42
C HIS A 485 37.66 26.55 -35.43
N TRP A 486 36.57 26.32 -36.17
CA TRP A 486 35.99 24.98 -36.31
C TRP A 486 36.75 24.17 -37.36
N SER A 487 36.79 22.86 -37.19
CA SER A 487 37.36 21.97 -38.20
C SER A 487 36.48 21.96 -39.47
N ASN A 488 37.12 21.96 -40.64
CA ASN A 488 36.44 21.75 -41.92
C ASN A 488 36.28 20.26 -42.29
N GLU A 489 36.80 19.38 -41.45
CA GLU A 489 36.70 17.93 -41.58
C GLU A 489 35.69 17.36 -40.57
N ASP A 490 35.11 16.21 -40.91
CA ASP A 490 34.30 15.41 -40.00
C ASP A 490 35.26 14.58 -39.12
N LEU A 491 35.46 15.02 -37.89
CA LEU A 491 36.44 14.43 -36.98
C LEU A 491 35.82 13.18 -36.33
N ASN A 492 36.62 12.12 -36.19
CA ASN A 492 36.20 10.99 -35.37
C ASN A 492 36.12 11.39 -33.89
N TYR A 493 35.57 10.50 -33.06
CA TYR A 493 35.35 10.79 -31.64
C TYR A 493 36.62 11.21 -30.89
N GLU A 494 37.74 10.50 -31.09
CA GLU A 494 38.99 10.75 -30.37
C GLU A 494 39.59 12.09 -30.82
N ASP A 495 39.74 12.29 -32.14
CA ASP A 495 40.30 13.52 -32.71
C ASP A 495 39.46 14.74 -32.31
N PHE A 496 38.14 14.65 -32.33
CA PHE A 496 37.26 15.75 -31.94
C PHE A 496 37.48 16.18 -30.48
N HIS A 497 37.59 15.22 -29.55
CA HIS A 497 37.78 15.52 -28.13
C HIS A 497 39.19 16.04 -27.84
N ASP A 498 40.21 15.51 -28.51
CA ASP A 498 41.59 16.01 -28.42
C ASP A 498 41.70 17.45 -28.92
N GLU A 499 41.00 17.79 -30.00
CA GLU A 499 40.94 19.15 -30.54
C GLU A 499 40.13 20.08 -29.63
N TRP A 500 39.02 19.60 -29.08
CA TRP A 500 38.23 20.37 -28.12
C TRP A 500 39.01 20.66 -26.83
N ASP A 501 39.80 19.71 -26.33
CA ASP A 501 40.68 19.90 -25.18
C ASP A 501 41.79 20.92 -25.46
N ARG A 502 42.37 20.90 -26.67
CA ARG A 502 43.31 21.94 -27.14
C ARG A 502 42.66 23.32 -27.21
N TYR A 503 41.44 23.42 -27.75
CA TYR A 503 40.71 24.68 -27.80
C TYR A 503 40.37 25.21 -26.40
N LYS A 504 39.98 24.34 -25.46
CA LYS A 504 39.69 24.72 -24.08
C LYS A 504 40.91 25.24 -23.32
N SER A 505 42.11 24.76 -23.64
CA SER A 505 43.35 25.16 -22.95
C SER A 505 43.87 26.52 -23.42
N ASP A 506 43.75 26.82 -24.71
CA ASP A 506 44.14 28.11 -25.29
C ASP A 506 43.23 28.49 -26.47
N PRO A 507 42.04 29.09 -26.21
CA PRO A 507 41.10 29.46 -27.27
C PRO A 507 41.65 30.51 -28.24
N ASP A 508 42.52 31.41 -27.76
CA ASP A 508 43.05 32.52 -28.56
C ASP A 508 44.21 32.07 -29.46
N GLY A 509 44.99 31.07 -29.03
CA GLY A 509 46.09 30.47 -29.78
C GLY A 509 45.72 29.23 -30.60
N TYR A 510 44.48 28.75 -30.51
CA TYR A 510 44.05 27.52 -31.18
C TYR A 510 44.02 27.67 -32.71
N VAL A 511 44.66 26.71 -33.39
CA VAL A 511 44.64 26.57 -34.86
C VAL A 511 43.98 25.24 -35.20
N PRO A 512 42.92 25.20 -36.04
CA PRO A 512 42.23 23.97 -36.39
C PRO A 512 43.08 23.07 -37.31
N PRO A 513 42.82 21.75 -37.38
CA PRO A 513 43.65 20.79 -38.10
C PRO A 513 43.98 21.17 -39.54
N GLN A 514 43.02 21.71 -40.29
CA GLN A 514 43.20 22.09 -41.69
C GLN A 514 44.18 23.25 -41.93
N ASP A 515 44.49 24.03 -40.89
CA ASP A 515 45.32 25.23 -40.96
C ASP A 515 46.71 25.01 -40.32
N ARG A 516 47.03 23.77 -39.93
CA ARG A 516 48.33 23.39 -39.38
C ARG A 516 49.25 22.92 -40.52
N ASP A 517 50.27 23.71 -40.80
CA ASP A 517 51.32 23.40 -41.79
C ASP A 517 52.13 22.13 -41.45
#